data_AF-A0A484LMG4-F1
#
_entry.id   AF-A0A484LMG4-F1
#
_cell.length_a   1.000
_cell.length_b   1.000
_cell.length_c   1.000
_cell.angle_alpha   90.00
_cell.angle_beta   90.00
_cell.angle_gamma   90.00
#
_symmetry.space_group_name_H-M   'P 1'
#
loop_
_entity.id
_entity.type
_entity.pdbx_description
1 polymer ?
#
loop_
_entity_poly.entity_id
_entity_poly.type
_entity_poly.pdbx_seq_one_letter_code
_entity_poly.pdbx_strand_id
1 'polypeptide(L)'
;MAARTLSYFSISPSQRCKRSVPENSFTPNPKSLSCSSLRRGLPFGVSSLSIHTSKRRSLAAATLTSDPPSSYAERVNGVEPKWSARAIKSFQMAELEARKLKHLTTGTESLLMGILVEGTSSAAKFLRECGVTLSKVRHEAVELLGKSDMFIYSPEHPPLTKPAQKAIDWAVDAKLKSGQDGELTVAHILLGIWSQTESAGHIILDTLGFDDEKASELANFTDKDITMSFR
;
A
#
# COMPACT_ATOMS: atom_id res chain seq x y z
N MET A 1 -54.09 21.39 -36.02
CA MET A 1 -54.97 22.07 -35.05
C MET A 1 -55.01 21.24 -33.77
N ALA A 2 -54.69 21.87 -32.63
CA ALA A 2 -55.00 21.49 -31.24
C ALA A 2 -54.43 20.14 -30.69
N ALA A 3 -53.97 19.99 -29.44
CA ALA A 3 -53.79 20.90 -28.31
C ALA A 3 -52.67 20.36 -27.40
N ARG A 4 -51.95 21.29 -26.78
CA ARG A 4 -50.94 21.10 -25.73
C ARG A 4 -51.64 20.86 -24.38
N THR A 5 -51.14 19.92 -23.59
CA THR A 5 -51.41 19.86 -22.14
C THR A 5 -50.08 20.01 -21.40
N LEU A 6 -49.91 21.18 -20.78
CA LEU A 6 -48.92 21.46 -19.75
C LEU A 6 -49.60 21.23 -18.41
N SER A 7 -49.01 20.43 -17.53
CA SER A 7 -49.36 20.43 -16.11
C SER A 7 -48.12 20.71 -15.26
N TYR A 8 -48.32 21.70 -14.40
CA TYR A 8 -47.38 22.46 -13.61
C TYR A 8 -46.77 21.71 -12.43
N PHE A 9 -45.62 22.25 -12.02
CA PHE A 9 -44.90 22.07 -10.77
C PHE A 9 -45.76 21.94 -9.50
N SER A 10 -45.25 21.18 -8.54
CA SER A 10 -45.32 21.54 -7.12
C SER A 10 -44.07 21.08 -6.38
N ILE A 11 -43.23 22.06 -6.06
CA ILE A 11 -42.13 22.01 -5.10
C ILE A 11 -42.70 22.49 -3.77
N SER A 12 -42.47 21.75 -2.68
CA SER A 12 -42.60 22.22 -1.29
C SER A 12 -42.00 21.22 -0.28
N PRO A 13 -41.69 21.64 0.96
CA PRO A 13 -40.31 21.63 1.43
C PRO A 13 -40.03 20.72 2.65
N SER A 14 -38.73 20.52 2.88
CA SER A 14 -38.03 20.54 4.19
C SER A 14 -38.77 19.98 5.41
N GLN A 15 -38.36 18.80 5.89
CA GLN A 15 -38.45 18.46 7.31
C GLN A 15 -37.14 17.91 7.87
N ARG A 16 -36.62 18.75 8.76
CA ARG A 16 -35.53 18.61 9.72
C ARG A 16 -35.79 17.45 10.69
N CYS A 17 -35.03 16.37 10.56
CA CYS A 17 -35.05 15.28 11.54
C CYS A 17 -34.21 15.67 12.76
N LYS A 18 -34.88 16.02 13.87
CA LYS A 18 -34.27 16.23 15.19
C LYS A 18 -33.98 14.86 15.80
N ARG A 19 -32.71 14.47 15.91
CA ARG A 19 -32.28 13.40 16.82
C ARG A 19 -32.00 14.00 18.19
N SER A 20 -32.82 13.61 19.15
CA SER A 20 -32.62 13.82 20.59
C SER A 20 -31.42 13.02 21.08
N VAL A 21 -30.45 13.71 21.68
CA VAL A 21 -29.33 13.11 22.42
C VAL A 21 -29.68 13.21 23.92
N PRO A 22 -29.54 12.13 24.71
CA PRO A 22 -29.72 12.22 26.15
C PRO A 22 -28.47 12.83 26.82
N GLU A 23 -28.71 13.77 27.72
CA GLU A 23 -27.74 14.36 28.63
C GLU A 23 -27.15 13.28 29.55
N ASN A 24 -25.83 13.16 29.56
CA ASN A 24 -25.10 12.44 30.62
C ASN A 24 -24.14 13.42 31.29
N SER A 25 -24.61 14.01 32.39
CA SER A 25 -23.84 14.84 33.30
C SER A 25 -22.97 13.96 34.21
N PHE A 26 -21.67 13.86 33.91
CA PHE A 26 -20.68 13.32 34.85
C PHE A 26 -19.88 14.47 35.46
N THR A 27 -20.27 14.88 36.67
CA THR A 27 -19.47 15.74 37.54
C THR A 27 -18.52 14.88 38.38
N PRO A 28 -17.21 15.18 38.46
CA PRO A 28 -16.34 14.56 39.44
C PRO A 28 -16.42 15.29 40.78
N ASN A 29 -16.72 14.55 41.85
CA ASN A 29 -16.74 15.02 43.24
C ASN A 29 -15.41 14.65 43.92
N PRO A 30 -14.65 15.58 44.54
CA PRO A 30 -13.43 15.26 45.27
C PRO A 30 -13.69 15.19 46.79
N LYS A 31 -13.43 14.02 47.38
CA LYS A 31 -13.28 13.84 48.84
C LYS A 31 -12.16 12.83 49.07
N SER A 32 -10.92 13.26 49.36
CA SER A 32 -10.38 13.58 50.68
C SER A 32 -10.41 12.40 51.67
N LEU A 33 -9.34 11.61 51.71
CA LEU A 33 -8.93 10.79 52.87
C LEU A 33 -7.40 10.86 52.92
N SER A 34 -6.85 11.80 53.70
CA SER A 34 -6.38 11.57 55.07
C SER A 34 -5.13 10.68 55.14
N CYS A 35 -3.96 11.32 54.97
CA CYS A 35 -2.69 10.79 55.45
C CYS A 35 -2.60 10.94 56.97
N SER A 36 -2.33 9.85 57.67
CA SER A 36 -1.72 9.89 59.01
C SER A 36 -0.54 8.94 59.05
N SER A 37 0.59 9.56 59.41
CA SER A 37 1.91 9.02 59.65
C SER A 37 1.96 7.86 60.65
N LEU A 38 2.93 6.95 60.47
CA LEU A 38 3.85 6.62 61.56
C LEU A 38 5.13 5.94 61.05
N ARG A 39 6.25 6.53 61.47
CA ARG A 39 7.63 6.10 61.30
C ARG A 39 7.94 4.83 62.10
N ARG A 40 8.78 3.97 61.50
CA ARG A 40 9.91 3.19 62.06
C ARG A 40 10.28 2.18 60.97
N GLY A 41 11.50 1.96 60.51
CA GLY A 41 12.87 2.21 60.94
C GLY A 41 13.69 1.15 60.17
N LEU A 42 14.74 1.56 59.46
CA LEU A 42 15.67 0.67 58.74
C LEU A 42 16.43 -0.24 59.74
N PRO A 43 16.92 -1.42 59.32
CA PRO A 43 18.26 -1.44 58.73
C PRO A 43 18.46 -2.37 57.53
N PHE A 44 19.35 -1.89 56.67
CA PHE A 44 20.26 -2.59 55.75
C PHE A 44 20.34 -4.12 55.84
N GLY A 45 20.07 -4.77 54.70
CA GLY A 45 20.50 -6.12 54.38
C GLY A 45 21.04 -6.13 52.95
N VAL A 46 22.36 -6.11 52.81
CA VAL A 46 23.07 -6.17 51.53
C VAL A 46 23.17 -7.66 51.17
N SER A 47 22.42 -8.11 50.17
CA SER A 47 22.62 -9.42 49.56
C SER A 47 23.14 -9.21 48.15
N SER A 48 24.43 -9.47 48.00
CA SER A 48 25.13 -9.58 46.74
C SER A 48 24.46 -10.60 45.83
N LEU A 49 24.08 -10.19 44.63
CA LEU A 49 23.79 -11.11 43.54
C LEU A 49 24.76 -10.81 42.40
N SER A 50 25.54 -11.84 42.10
CA SER A 50 26.71 -11.90 41.24
C SER A 50 26.49 -11.29 39.85
N ILE A 51 27.46 -10.47 39.48
CA ILE A 51 27.77 -10.08 38.11
C ILE A 51 28.14 -11.35 37.34
N HIS A 52 27.26 -11.83 36.47
CA HIS A 52 27.64 -12.83 35.49
C HIS A 52 28.22 -12.14 34.25
N THR A 53 29.49 -12.40 34.03
CA THR A 53 30.27 -11.95 32.89
C THR A 53 29.84 -12.61 31.59
N SER A 54 29.81 -11.77 30.55
CA SER A 54 30.25 -12.04 29.18
C SER A 54 29.64 -13.21 28.40
N LYS A 55 28.76 -12.87 27.45
CA LYS A 55 29.00 -13.31 26.07
C LYS A 55 28.40 -12.32 25.08
N ARG A 56 29.30 -11.60 24.38
CA ARG A 56 29.05 -10.95 23.09
C ARG A 56 28.11 -11.81 22.27
N ARG A 57 26.89 -11.34 22.02
CA ARG A 57 26.16 -11.74 20.82
C ARG A 57 26.55 -10.76 19.73
N SER A 58 27.15 -11.36 18.71
CA SER A 58 27.66 -10.76 17.49
C SER A 58 26.69 -9.77 16.89
N LEU A 59 27.25 -8.66 16.41
CA LEU A 59 26.64 -7.84 15.38
C LEU A 59 26.30 -8.77 14.21
N ALA A 60 25.03 -9.13 14.06
CA ALA A 60 24.55 -9.67 12.81
C ALA A 60 24.61 -8.51 11.81
N ALA A 61 25.56 -8.57 10.88
CA ALA A 61 25.55 -7.73 9.71
C ALA A 61 24.19 -7.90 9.04
N ALA A 62 23.43 -6.82 8.96
CA ALA A 62 22.20 -6.77 8.17
C ALA A 62 22.60 -6.85 6.70
N THR A 63 22.85 -8.07 6.22
CA THR A 63 22.87 -8.37 4.80
C THR A 63 21.46 -8.06 4.31
N LEU A 64 21.30 -6.96 3.56
CA LEU A 64 20.06 -6.66 2.85
C LEU A 64 19.86 -7.80 1.84
N THR A 65 19.12 -8.82 2.22
CA THR A 65 18.76 -9.87 1.28
C THR A 65 17.77 -9.27 0.31
N SER A 66 18.11 -9.33 -0.97
CA SER A 66 17.26 -8.94 -2.09
C SER A 66 16.20 -10.01 -2.36
N ASP A 67 15.61 -10.57 -1.31
CA ASP A 67 14.66 -11.66 -1.44
C ASP A 67 13.26 -11.06 -1.65
N PRO A 68 12.53 -11.47 -2.70
CA PRO A 68 11.17 -11.02 -2.94
C PRO A 68 10.19 -11.58 -1.88
N PRO A 69 9.01 -10.96 -1.66
CA PRO A 69 8.07 -11.35 -0.59
C PRO A 69 7.60 -12.81 -0.68
N SER A 70 7.76 -13.53 0.44
CA SER A 70 7.66 -14.99 0.63
C SER A 70 6.27 -15.65 0.45
N SER A 71 5.37 -15.18 -0.41
CA SER A 71 4.05 -15.82 -0.57
C SER A 71 3.69 -16.23 -2.00
N TYR A 72 4.66 -16.38 -2.89
CA TYR A 72 4.41 -16.93 -4.23
C TYR A 72 3.90 -18.36 -4.09
N ALA A 73 2.61 -18.56 -4.39
CA ALA A 73 1.99 -19.86 -4.42
C ALA A 73 2.80 -20.83 -5.30
N GLU A 74 2.90 -22.06 -4.82
CA GLU A 74 3.56 -23.23 -5.40
C GLU A 74 3.38 -23.29 -6.93
N ARG A 75 4.37 -22.79 -7.68
CA ARG A 75 4.33 -22.78 -9.15
C ARG A 75 4.74 -24.15 -9.69
N VAL A 76 3.91 -24.63 -10.62
CA VAL A 76 3.92 -25.97 -11.24
C VAL A 76 5.20 -26.33 -12.03
N ASN A 77 6.22 -25.47 -12.11
CA ASN A 77 7.48 -25.78 -12.79
C ASN A 77 8.76 -25.38 -12.04
N GLY A 78 8.69 -24.91 -10.79
CA GLY A 78 9.88 -24.58 -9.98
C GLY A 78 10.80 -23.46 -10.52
N VAL A 79 10.51 -22.88 -11.69
CA VAL A 79 11.27 -21.77 -12.26
C VAL A 79 10.68 -20.45 -11.76
N GLU A 80 11.38 -19.82 -10.83
CA GLU A 80 11.08 -18.45 -10.39
C GLU A 80 11.85 -17.45 -11.26
N PRO A 81 11.17 -16.44 -11.85
CA PRO A 81 11.88 -15.44 -12.64
C PRO A 81 12.77 -14.58 -11.74
N LYS A 82 13.94 -14.21 -12.26
CA LYS A 82 14.82 -13.26 -11.57
C LYS A 82 14.17 -11.87 -11.57
N TRP A 83 14.02 -11.25 -10.40
CA TRP A 83 13.47 -9.91 -10.29
C TRP A 83 14.54 -8.85 -10.55
N SER A 84 14.16 -7.77 -11.25
CA SER A 84 15.05 -6.62 -11.39
C SER A 84 15.18 -5.85 -10.07
N ALA A 85 16.34 -5.26 -9.82
CA ALA A 85 16.57 -4.48 -8.60
C ALA A 85 15.56 -3.32 -8.44
N ARG A 86 15.13 -2.72 -9.57
CA ARG A 86 14.09 -1.68 -9.59
C ARG A 86 12.71 -2.23 -9.25
N ALA A 87 12.37 -3.44 -9.69
CA ALA A 87 11.11 -4.10 -9.34
C ALA A 87 11.04 -4.42 -7.84
N ILE A 88 12.11 -5.00 -7.27
CA ILE A 88 12.22 -5.26 -5.83
C ILE A 88 12.07 -3.96 -5.04
N LYS A 89 12.79 -2.91 -5.45
CA LYS A 89 12.71 -1.60 -4.80
C LYS A 89 11.31 -0.98 -4.90
N SER A 90 10.65 -1.10 -6.06
CA SER A 90 9.28 -0.60 -6.24
C SER A 90 8.29 -1.30 -5.31
N PHE A 91 8.45 -2.61 -5.11
CA PHE A 91 7.65 -3.38 -4.16
C PHE A 91 7.87 -2.93 -2.72
N GLN A 92 9.13 -2.75 -2.31
CA GLN A 92 9.46 -2.23 -0.97
C GLN A 92 8.88 -0.82 -0.74
N MET A 93 8.94 0.03 -1.77
CA MET A 93 8.33 1.37 -1.72
C MET A 93 6.80 1.32 -1.65
N ALA A 94 6.16 0.34 -2.29
CA ALA A 94 4.71 0.14 -2.19
C ALA A 94 4.27 -0.17 -0.75
N GLU A 95 4.97 -1.08 -0.09
CA GLU A 95 4.72 -1.43 1.31
C GLU A 95 4.96 -0.22 2.24
N LEU A 96 6.02 0.55 1.97
CA LEU A 96 6.28 1.80 2.68
C LEU A 96 5.15 2.83 2.49
N GLU A 97 4.64 3.01 1.28
CA GLU A 97 3.52 3.94 1.04
C GLU A 97 2.23 3.47 1.70
N ALA A 98 1.93 2.16 1.67
CA ALA A 98 0.78 1.60 2.40
C ALA A 98 0.87 1.92 3.91
N ARG A 99 2.05 1.81 4.52
CA ARG A 99 2.28 2.17 5.93
C ARG A 99 2.15 3.67 6.19
N LYS A 100 2.71 4.52 5.32
CA LYS A 100 2.59 5.98 5.45
C LYS A 100 1.14 6.44 5.39
N LEU A 101 0.36 5.80 4.52
CA LEU A 101 -1.07 6.02 4.40
C LEU A 101 -1.87 5.24 5.42
N LYS A 102 -1.26 4.58 6.41
CA LYS A 102 -1.95 3.78 7.44
C LYS A 102 -2.96 2.76 6.88
N HIS A 103 -2.68 2.20 5.71
CA HIS A 103 -3.47 1.11 5.15
C HIS A 103 -3.12 -0.19 5.87
N LEU A 104 -4.11 -1.06 6.07
CA LEU A 104 -3.92 -2.37 6.70
C LEU A 104 -3.29 -3.39 5.75
N THR A 105 -3.41 -3.15 4.45
CA THR A 105 -3.01 -4.07 3.38
C THR A 105 -2.24 -3.32 2.30
N THR A 106 -1.43 -4.06 1.54
CA THR A 106 -0.74 -3.55 0.35
C THR A 106 -1.58 -3.90 -0.89
N GLY A 107 -2.29 -2.91 -1.43
CA GLY A 107 -3.14 -3.04 -2.61
C GLY A 107 -2.43 -2.74 -3.94
N THR A 108 -3.17 -2.80 -5.05
CA THR A 108 -2.63 -2.48 -6.38
C THR A 108 -2.35 -0.98 -6.53
N GLU A 109 -3.10 -0.13 -5.83
CA GLU A 109 -2.81 1.30 -5.71
C GLU A 109 -1.47 1.54 -5.00
N SER A 110 -1.18 0.76 -3.97
CA SER A 110 0.10 0.84 -3.25
C SER A 110 1.25 0.38 -4.13
N LEU A 111 1.07 -0.70 -4.90
CA LEU A 111 2.05 -1.12 -5.91
C LEU A 111 2.31 -0.02 -6.95
N LEU A 112 1.26 0.61 -7.47
CA LEU A 112 1.37 1.73 -8.41
C LEU A 112 2.13 2.92 -7.80
N MET A 113 1.82 3.30 -6.55
CA MET A 113 2.56 4.34 -5.84
C MET A 113 4.03 3.97 -5.64
N GLY A 114 4.33 2.70 -5.31
CA GLY A 114 5.69 2.20 -5.16
C GLY A 114 6.54 2.35 -6.43
N ILE A 115 5.93 2.10 -7.61
CA ILE A 115 6.57 2.32 -8.92
C ILE A 115 6.92 3.80 -9.12
N LEU A 116 5.99 4.70 -8.80
CA LEU A 116 6.18 6.14 -8.95
C LEU A 116 7.18 6.71 -7.94
N VAL A 117 7.25 6.14 -6.74
CA VAL A 117 8.24 6.50 -5.70
C VAL A 117 9.63 6.01 -6.06
N GLU A 118 9.77 4.82 -6.65
CA GLU A 118 11.03 4.33 -7.18
C GLU A 118 11.55 5.26 -8.29
N GLY A 119 10.69 5.58 -9.26
CA GLY A 119 10.85 6.71 -10.17
C GLY A 119 12.01 6.64 -11.19
N THR A 120 12.88 5.63 -11.15
CA THR A 120 14.02 5.52 -12.07
C THR A 120 13.79 4.55 -13.23
N SER A 121 12.81 3.64 -13.08
CA SER A 121 12.40 2.71 -14.13
C SER A 121 11.79 3.41 -15.35
N SER A 122 11.94 2.79 -16.54
CA SER A 122 11.32 3.27 -17.77
C SER A 122 9.79 3.35 -17.65
N ALA A 123 9.16 2.38 -16.98
CA ALA A 123 7.74 2.40 -16.68
C ALA A 123 7.31 3.62 -15.85
N ALA A 124 8.10 4.00 -14.82
CA ALA A 124 7.80 5.20 -14.03
C ALA A 124 8.03 6.51 -14.81
N LYS A 125 8.94 6.53 -15.80
CA LYS A 125 9.09 7.66 -16.72
C LYS A 125 7.88 7.74 -17.66
N PHE A 126 7.50 6.63 -18.26
CA PHE A 126 6.33 6.52 -19.13
C PHE A 126 5.06 7.00 -18.42
N LEU A 127 4.77 6.52 -17.21
CA LEU A 127 3.63 7.00 -16.42
C LEU A 127 3.63 8.53 -16.25
N ARG A 128 4.80 9.14 -15.98
CA ARG A 128 4.91 10.59 -15.84
C ARG A 128 4.66 11.32 -17.16
N GLU A 129 5.14 10.77 -18.28
CA GLU A 129 4.88 11.29 -19.62
C GLU A 129 3.38 11.21 -19.97
N CYS A 130 2.68 10.18 -19.50
CA CYS A 130 1.22 10.06 -19.59
C CYS A 130 0.47 10.98 -18.61
N GLY A 131 1.16 11.79 -17.80
CA GLY A 131 0.55 12.69 -16.82
C GLY A 131 0.11 12.03 -15.50
N VAL A 132 0.44 10.75 -15.30
CA VAL A 132 0.24 9.99 -14.06
C VAL A 132 1.40 10.32 -13.11
N THR A 133 1.10 11.05 -12.04
CA THR A 133 2.10 11.47 -11.04
C THR A 133 1.72 10.95 -9.66
N LEU A 134 2.72 10.78 -8.79
CA LEU A 134 2.52 10.27 -7.43
C LEU A 134 1.46 11.07 -6.65
N SER A 135 1.46 12.40 -6.79
CA SER A 135 0.50 13.26 -6.10
C SER A 135 -0.95 13.02 -6.56
N LYS A 136 -1.17 12.85 -7.87
CA LYS A 136 -2.50 12.54 -8.42
C LYS A 136 -2.94 11.15 -7.98
N VAL A 137 -2.07 10.14 -8.10
CA VAL A 137 -2.38 8.76 -7.68
C VAL A 137 -2.75 8.71 -6.20
N ARG A 138 -2.04 9.45 -5.33
CA ARG A 138 -2.38 9.52 -3.90
C ARG A 138 -3.73 10.20 -3.66
N HIS A 139 -4.06 11.23 -4.42
CA HIS A 139 -5.35 11.90 -4.35
C HIS A 139 -6.49 10.93 -4.69
N GLU A 140 -6.41 10.29 -5.87
CA GLU A 140 -7.39 9.31 -6.33
C GLU A 140 -7.50 8.11 -5.39
N ALA A 141 -6.38 7.62 -4.85
CA ALA A 141 -6.39 6.51 -3.89
C ALA A 141 -7.16 6.86 -2.61
N VAL A 142 -6.99 8.08 -2.08
CA VAL A 142 -7.72 8.56 -0.90
C VAL A 142 -9.19 8.81 -1.22
N GLU A 143 -9.52 9.25 -2.44
CA GLU A 143 -10.90 9.44 -2.88
C GLU A 143 -11.65 8.10 -3.02
N LEU A 144 -11.00 7.09 -3.61
CA LEU A 144 -11.60 5.77 -3.84
C LEU A 144 -11.67 4.90 -2.58
N LEU A 145 -10.60 4.85 -1.79
CA LEU A 145 -10.51 3.98 -0.61
C LEU A 145 -10.88 4.68 0.70
N GLY A 146 -10.99 6.01 0.68
CA GLY A 146 -11.19 6.84 1.86
C GLY A 146 -9.90 7.11 2.63
N LYS A 147 -9.96 8.07 3.57
CA LYS A 147 -8.89 8.29 4.53
C LYS A 147 -8.91 7.20 5.59
N SER A 148 -7.80 6.49 5.73
CA SER A 148 -7.56 5.44 6.72
C SER A 148 -7.32 5.96 8.15
N ASP A 149 -7.56 7.24 8.44
CA ASP A 149 -7.29 7.89 9.74
C ASP A 149 -7.91 7.15 10.95
N MET A 150 -8.86 6.25 10.68
CA MET A 150 -9.49 5.35 11.65
C MET A 150 -8.57 4.24 12.19
N PHE A 151 -7.49 3.87 11.47
CA PHE A 151 -6.59 2.81 11.89
C PHE A 151 -5.33 3.39 12.54
N ILE A 152 -5.31 3.35 13.87
CA ILE A 152 -4.15 3.76 14.69
C ILE A 152 -2.99 2.75 14.54
N TYR A 153 -3.27 1.54 14.03
CA TYR A 153 -2.31 0.45 13.92
C TYR A 153 -2.29 -0.12 12.50
N SER A 154 -1.36 0.34 11.66
CA SER A 154 -0.94 -0.43 10.49
C SER A 154 0.13 -1.43 10.89
N PRO A 155 0.08 -2.67 10.38
CA PRO A 155 1.14 -3.65 10.61
C PRO A 155 2.47 -3.14 10.05
N GLU A 156 3.58 -3.62 10.63
CA GLU A 156 4.92 -3.30 10.14
C GLU A 156 5.15 -3.82 8.72
N HIS A 157 4.47 -4.90 8.32
CA HIS A 157 4.47 -5.45 6.97
C HIS A 157 3.02 -5.71 6.53
N PRO A 158 2.34 -4.74 5.88
CA PRO A 158 0.98 -4.92 5.41
C PRO A 158 0.88 -6.03 4.36
N PRO A 159 0.04 -7.06 4.58
CA PRO A 159 -0.07 -8.18 3.66
C PRO A 159 -0.67 -7.73 2.32
N LEU A 160 -0.32 -8.45 1.25
CA LEU A 160 -0.85 -8.17 -0.08
C LEU A 160 -2.35 -8.48 -0.16
N THR A 161 -3.08 -7.61 -0.85
CA THR A 161 -4.47 -7.89 -1.24
C THR A 161 -4.52 -8.98 -2.32
N LYS A 162 -5.65 -9.68 -2.45
CA LYS A 162 -5.83 -10.69 -3.52
C LYS A 162 -5.60 -10.11 -4.93
N PRO A 163 -6.11 -8.92 -5.30
CA PRO A 163 -5.82 -8.32 -6.60
C PRO A 163 -4.34 -7.96 -6.78
N ALA A 164 -3.66 -7.50 -5.72
CA ALA A 164 -2.23 -7.20 -5.78
C ALA A 164 -1.39 -8.48 -5.99
N GLN A 165 -1.74 -9.57 -5.31
CA GLN A 165 -1.11 -10.87 -5.55
C GLN A 165 -1.34 -11.34 -6.99
N LYS A 166 -2.57 -11.29 -7.49
CA LYS A 166 -2.91 -11.65 -8.88
C LYS A 166 -2.15 -10.81 -9.91
N ALA A 167 -1.96 -9.51 -9.65
CA ALA A 167 -1.18 -8.64 -10.54
C ALA A 167 0.28 -9.09 -10.61
N ILE A 168 0.88 -9.51 -9.49
CA ILE A 168 2.24 -10.03 -9.45
C ILE A 168 2.32 -11.40 -10.12
N ASP A 169 1.36 -12.28 -9.87
CA ASP A 169 1.29 -13.60 -10.50
C ASP A 169 1.17 -13.45 -12.03
N TRP A 170 0.33 -12.51 -12.49
CA TRP A 170 0.22 -12.15 -13.90
C TRP A 170 1.55 -11.68 -14.48
N ALA A 171 2.28 -10.81 -13.77
CA ALA A 171 3.57 -10.30 -14.21
C ALA A 171 4.60 -11.42 -14.40
N VAL A 172 4.58 -12.40 -13.48
CA VAL A 172 5.46 -13.57 -13.56
C VAL A 172 5.05 -14.49 -14.70
N ASP A 173 3.77 -14.80 -14.85
CA ASP A 173 3.28 -15.64 -15.94
C ASP A 173 3.57 -15.00 -17.30
N ALA A 174 3.40 -13.69 -17.43
CA ALA A 174 3.75 -12.94 -18.63
C ALA A 174 5.24 -13.07 -18.94
N LYS A 175 6.10 -12.95 -17.91
CA LYS A 175 7.55 -13.10 -18.08
C LYS A 175 7.93 -14.52 -18.50
N LEU A 176 7.37 -15.54 -17.85
CA LEU A 176 7.64 -16.94 -18.18
C LEU A 176 7.15 -17.30 -19.60
N LYS A 177 6.00 -16.78 -20.02
CA LYS A 177 5.45 -16.98 -21.38
C LYS A 177 6.28 -16.31 -22.47
N SER A 178 6.92 -15.18 -22.17
CA SER A 178 7.79 -14.49 -23.13
C SER A 178 8.97 -15.34 -23.58
N GLY A 179 9.41 -16.31 -22.75
CA GLY A 179 10.55 -17.18 -23.04
C GLY A 179 11.89 -16.45 -23.18
N GLN A 180 11.94 -15.14 -22.94
CA GLN A 180 13.14 -14.33 -23.03
C GLN A 180 13.93 -14.43 -21.73
N ASP A 181 15.19 -14.81 -21.81
CA ASP A 181 16.13 -14.73 -20.70
C ASP A 181 16.29 -13.27 -20.27
N GLY A 182 15.74 -12.93 -19.10
CA GLY A 182 15.75 -11.56 -18.61
C GLY A 182 15.07 -11.42 -17.26
N GLU A 183 15.14 -10.22 -16.71
CA GLU A 183 14.59 -9.92 -15.39
C GLU A 183 13.09 -9.57 -15.47
N LEU A 184 12.35 -9.88 -14.40
CA LEU A 184 11.01 -9.35 -14.17
C LEU A 184 11.15 -7.85 -13.85
N THR A 185 10.76 -7.03 -14.82
CA THR A 185 10.87 -5.57 -14.75
C THR A 185 9.61 -4.94 -14.14
N VAL A 186 9.74 -3.66 -13.77
CA VAL A 186 8.63 -2.85 -13.27
C VAL A 186 7.47 -2.76 -14.29
N ALA A 187 7.77 -2.81 -15.59
CA ALA A 187 6.76 -2.79 -16.64
C ALA A 187 5.82 -3.99 -16.56
N HIS A 188 6.34 -5.19 -16.28
CA HIS A 188 5.52 -6.40 -16.09
C HIS A 188 4.55 -6.23 -14.92
N ILE A 189 5.02 -5.64 -13.81
CA ILE A 189 4.18 -5.35 -12.63
C ILE A 189 3.10 -4.34 -12.99
N LEU A 190 3.43 -3.27 -13.71
CA LEU A 190 2.47 -2.25 -14.12
C LEU A 190 1.38 -2.82 -15.05
N LEU A 191 1.76 -3.64 -16.03
CA LEU A 191 0.82 -4.37 -16.88
C LEU A 191 -0.01 -5.37 -16.08
N GLY A 192 0.58 -5.99 -15.06
CA GLY A 192 -0.12 -6.83 -14.10
C GLY A 192 -1.21 -6.05 -13.35
N ILE A 193 -0.92 -4.84 -12.87
CA ILE A 193 -1.91 -3.96 -12.24
C ILE A 193 -3.02 -3.62 -13.24
N TRP A 194 -2.65 -3.24 -14.47
CA TRP A 194 -3.60 -2.91 -15.54
C TRP A 194 -4.53 -4.09 -15.87
N SER A 195 -4.03 -5.32 -15.83
CA SER A 195 -4.83 -6.53 -16.09
C SER A 195 -5.95 -6.78 -15.07
N GLN A 196 -5.86 -6.18 -13.88
CA GLN A 196 -6.83 -6.36 -12.80
C GLN A 196 -7.89 -5.25 -12.85
N THR A 197 -8.86 -5.39 -13.76
CA THR A 197 -9.91 -4.38 -14.06
C THR A 197 -10.71 -3.91 -12.84
N GLU A 198 -10.97 -4.79 -11.88
CA GLU A 198 -11.71 -4.46 -10.65
C GLU A 198 -10.83 -3.90 -9.52
N SER A 199 -9.53 -3.75 -9.75
CA SER A 199 -8.59 -3.32 -8.72
C SER A 199 -8.49 -1.79 -8.63
N ALA A 200 -8.22 -1.28 -7.43
CA ALA A 200 -8.07 0.17 -7.21
C ALA A 200 -6.99 0.78 -8.12
N GLY A 201 -5.86 0.10 -8.30
CA GLY A 201 -4.79 0.54 -9.20
C GLY A 201 -5.24 0.69 -10.66
N HIS A 202 -6.09 -0.21 -11.17
CA HIS A 202 -6.64 -0.10 -12.54
C HIS A 202 -7.60 1.10 -12.64
N ILE A 203 -8.52 1.23 -11.69
CA ILE A 203 -9.50 2.34 -11.66
C ILE A 203 -8.77 3.69 -11.60
N ILE A 204 -7.71 3.81 -10.78
CA ILE A 204 -6.91 5.05 -10.69
C ILE A 204 -6.20 5.33 -12.02
N LEU A 205 -5.62 4.32 -12.66
CA LEU A 205 -4.95 4.48 -13.95
C LEU A 205 -5.94 4.96 -15.02
N ASP A 206 -7.10 4.32 -15.13
CA ASP A 206 -8.16 4.68 -16.06
C ASP A 206 -8.67 6.12 -15.81
N THR A 207 -8.91 6.48 -14.55
CA THR A 207 -9.32 7.83 -14.15
C THR A 207 -8.30 8.90 -14.54
N LEU A 208 -7.01 8.57 -14.50
CA LEU A 208 -5.93 9.47 -14.90
C LEU A 208 -5.64 9.44 -16.42
N GLY A 209 -6.46 8.72 -17.19
CA GLY A 209 -6.38 8.65 -18.65
C GLY A 209 -5.30 7.69 -19.14
N PHE A 210 -4.99 6.65 -18.38
CA PHE A 210 -4.19 5.51 -18.85
C PHE A 210 -5.14 4.48 -19.48
N ASP A 211 -4.84 4.09 -20.71
CA ASP A 211 -5.71 3.39 -21.63
C ASP A 211 -4.97 2.20 -22.27
N ASP A 212 -5.72 1.29 -22.90
CA ASP A 212 -5.18 0.07 -23.50
C ASP A 212 -4.11 0.34 -24.58
N GLU A 213 -4.23 1.46 -25.30
CA GLU A 213 -3.24 1.92 -26.27
C GLU A 213 -1.88 2.16 -25.59
N LYS A 214 -1.87 2.91 -24.48
CA LYS A 214 -0.67 3.19 -23.69
C LYS A 214 -0.12 1.93 -23.02
N ALA A 215 -0.99 1.03 -22.58
CA ALA A 215 -0.57 -0.27 -22.05
C ALA A 215 0.16 -1.10 -23.12
N SER A 216 -0.34 -1.12 -24.35
CA SER A 216 0.30 -1.81 -25.47
C SER A 216 1.64 -1.16 -25.87
N GLU A 217 1.73 0.16 -25.81
CA GLU A 217 2.97 0.90 -26.05
C GLU A 217 4.05 0.56 -25.01
N LEU A 218 3.68 0.52 -23.74
CA LEU A 218 4.57 0.12 -22.64
C LEU A 218 5.08 -1.32 -22.82
N ALA A 219 4.22 -2.24 -23.26
CA ALA A 219 4.61 -3.62 -23.55
C ALA A 219 5.69 -3.67 -24.63
N ASN A 220 5.53 -2.90 -25.71
CA ASN A 220 6.51 -2.80 -26.80
C ASN A 220 7.82 -2.14 -26.37
N PHE A 221 7.79 -1.22 -25.40
CA PHE A 221 8.99 -0.59 -24.85
C PHE A 221 9.84 -1.59 -24.06
N THR A 222 9.18 -2.56 -23.42
CA THR A 222 9.84 -3.57 -22.57
C THR A 222 10.79 -4.46 -23.37
N ASP A 223 10.44 -4.84 -24.60
CA ASP A 223 11.30 -5.64 -25.47
C ASP A 223 12.60 -4.91 -25.88
N LYS A 224 12.56 -3.57 -25.99
CA LYS A 224 13.70 -2.75 -26.42
C LYS A 224 14.71 -2.52 -25.29
N ASP A 225 14.24 -2.33 -24.07
CA ASP A 225 15.11 -2.15 -22.89
C ASP A 225 15.91 -3.43 -22.59
N ILE A 226 15.31 -4.60 -22.81
CA ILE A 226 15.98 -5.91 -22.68
C ILE A 226 17.14 -6.02 -23.68
N THR A 227 16.97 -5.49 -24.90
CA THR A 227 18.02 -5.53 -25.93
C THR A 227 19.19 -4.60 -25.61
N MET A 228 18.96 -3.49 -24.89
CA MET A 228 19.98 -2.48 -24.57
C MET A 228 20.78 -2.78 -23.29
N SER A 229 20.28 -3.65 -22.39
CA SER A 229 20.99 -4.01 -21.15
C SER A 229 22.17 -4.96 -21.35
N PHE A 230 22.44 -5.41 -22.58
CA PHE A 230 23.53 -6.35 -22.92
C PHE A 230 24.80 -5.68 -23.50
N ARG A 231 24.95 -4.36 -23.38
CA ARG A 231 26.09 -3.64 -23.98
C ARG A 231 26.91 -2.83 -22.98
#